data_AF-A9VI53-F1
#
_entry.id   AF-A9VI53-F1
#
_cell.length_a   1.000
_cell.length_b   1.000
_cell.length_c   1.000
_cell.angle_alpha   90.00
_cell.angle_beta   90.00
_cell.angle_gamma   90.00
#
_symmetry.space_group_name_H-M   'P 1'
#
loop_
_entity.id
_entity.type
_entity.pdbx_description
1 polymer ?
#
loop_
_entity_poly.entity_id
_entity_poly.type
_entity_poly.pdbx_seq_one_letter_code
_entity_poly.pdbx_strand_id
1 'polypeptide(L)'
;MKAKKLVSLALPVMLLSGCITIETDGKKAEPKKEETQKVEKESKSTDSKKEDSLSVAKGEDTNSSSSSSQQSSSSNNSTSSNSSTGKVTGSDVERYKADIINSATQIEDTMKLIEGIADSDVKSYKQKKSEVQLSLGGAKATATKLKNLQAPPELQGEQAKIKQSMELYADCFQLLFDALDQEDESKMHQSLSKVQEGSKLFEEAAKSIGSKTN
;
A
#
# COMPACT_ATOMS: atom_id res chain seq x y z
N MET A 1 9.72 -23.94 16.71
CA MET A 1 10.09 -22.96 15.66
C MET A 1 9.17 -21.73 15.64
N LYS A 2 8.75 -21.13 16.78
CA LYS A 2 7.46 -20.39 16.80
C LYS A 2 7.49 -18.87 17.06
N ALA A 3 8.39 -18.34 17.88
CA ALA A 3 8.45 -16.88 18.15
C ALA A 3 9.54 -16.17 17.32
N LYS A 4 10.73 -16.78 17.22
CA LYS A 4 11.91 -16.20 16.53
C LYS A 4 11.64 -15.81 15.07
N LYS A 5 10.77 -16.55 14.38
CA LYS A 5 10.44 -16.27 12.97
C LYS A 5 9.50 -15.07 12.83
N LEU A 6 8.48 -14.91 13.66
CA LEU A 6 7.64 -13.70 13.62
C LEU A 6 8.43 -12.44 14.02
N VAL A 7 9.39 -12.57 14.94
CA VAL A 7 10.32 -11.47 15.26
C VAL A 7 11.17 -11.06 14.06
N SER A 8 11.58 -12.00 13.19
CA SER A 8 12.28 -11.68 11.93
C SER A 8 11.40 -10.99 10.88
N LEU A 9 10.07 -11.04 11.01
CA LEU A 9 9.14 -10.32 10.13
C LEU A 9 9.10 -8.83 10.51
N ALA A 10 9.29 -8.51 11.79
CA ALA A 10 9.26 -7.15 12.30
C ALA A 10 10.32 -6.26 11.64
N LEU A 11 11.49 -6.80 11.27
CA LEU A 11 12.57 -6.01 10.65
C LEU A 11 12.21 -5.47 9.25
N PRO A 12 11.83 -6.31 8.26
CA PRO A 12 11.33 -5.81 6.97
C PRO A 12 10.12 -4.88 7.10
N VAL A 13 9.20 -5.20 8.01
CA VAL A 13 7.96 -4.45 8.25
C VAL A 13 8.22 -3.07 8.87
N MET A 14 9.14 -2.97 9.83
CA MET A 14 9.62 -1.70 10.40
C MET A 14 10.38 -0.87 9.36
N LEU A 15 11.16 -1.49 8.49
CA LEU A 15 11.86 -0.76 7.43
C LEU A 15 10.88 -0.17 6.40
N LEU A 16 9.83 -0.92 6.02
CA LEU A 16 8.77 -0.42 5.13
C LEU A 16 8.02 0.75 5.72
N SER A 17 7.68 0.69 7.01
CA SER A 17 6.96 1.77 7.69
C SER A 17 7.85 3.02 7.87
N GLY A 18 9.14 2.86 8.15
CA GLY A 18 10.07 3.98 8.30
C GLY A 18 10.37 4.76 7.01
N CYS A 19 10.36 4.10 5.84
CA CYS A 19 10.75 4.72 4.57
C CYS A 19 9.62 5.42 3.80
N ILE A 20 8.37 5.25 4.24
CA ILE A 20 7.18 5.80 3.58
C ILE A 20 6.77 7.17 4.16
N THR A 21 7.39 7.63 5.25
CA THR A 21 7.13 8.96 5.81
C THR A 21 7.62 10.06 4.85
N ILE A 22 6.78 10.46 3.91
CA ILE A 22 6.99 11.64 3.09
C ILE A 22 6.66 12.83 3.98
N GLU A 23 7.68 13.56 4.41
CA GLU A 23 7.52 14.87 5.06
C GLU A 23 6.84 15.82 4.08
N THR A 24 5.51 15.81 4.12
CA THR A 24 4.69 16.87 3.55
C THR A 24 4.74 18.00 4.57
N ASP A 25 5.34 19.12 4.18
CA ASP A 25 5.42 20.35 4.97
C ASP A 25 3.99 20.73 5.43
N GLY A 26 3.69 20.46 6.72
CA GLY A 26 2.30 20.46 7.19
C GLY A 26 2.07 19.81 8.55
N LYS A 27 2.78 20.29 9.59
CA LYS A 27 2.44 20.11 11.02
C LYS A 27 2.41 18.65 11.52
N LYS A 28 3.59 18.13 11.83
CA LYS A 28 3.81 16.96 12.69
C LYS A 28 3.22 17.22 14.09
N ALA A 29 2.05 16.65 14.39
CA ALA A 29 1.64 16.43 15.77
C ALA A 29 2.26 15.10 16.21
N GLU A 30 3.29 15.15 17.07
CA GLU A 30 3.73 13.99 17.83
C GLU A 30 2.55 13.45 18.65
N PRO A 31 2.21 12.15 18.60
CA PRO A 31 1.45 11.56 19.67
C PRO A 31 2.43 11.39 20.84
N LYS A 32 2.25 12.24 21.86
CA LYS A 32 2.87 12.05 23.17
C LYS A 32 2.62 10.62 23.63
N LYS A 33 3.71 9.95 24.03
CA LYS A 33 3.66 8.84 24.99
C LYS A 33 2.78 9.26 26.16
N GLU A 34 1.71 8.53 26.42
CA GLU A 34 1.11 8.51 27.74
C GLU A 34 1.07 7.08 28.27
N GLU A 35 1.60 6.98 29.48
CA GLU A 35 1.92 5.80 30.26
C GLU A 35 0.65 5.23 30.90
N THR A 36 0.50 3.92 30.79
CA THR A 36 -0.26 2.99 31.64
C THR A 36 -1.15 3.56 32.76
N GLN A 37 -2.44 3.23 32.71
CA GLN A 37 -3.17 2.85 33.93
C GLN A 37 -4.13 1.69 33.70
N LYS A 38 -4.09 0.78 34.67
CA LYS A 38 -4.64 -0.57 34.76
C LYS A 38 -5.93 -0.51 35.57
N VAL A 39 -7.06 -1.01 35.06
CA VAL A 39 -8.17 -1.51 35.90
C VAL A 39 -8.79 -2.76 35.27
N GLU A 40 -8.99 -3.75 36.14
CA GLU A 40 -9.41 -5.13 35.94
C GLU A 40 -10.95 -5.31 35.79
N LYS A 41 -11.29 -6.39 35.06
CA LYS A 41 -12.35 -7.40 35.28
C LYS A 41 -13.86 -7.09 35.15
N GLU A 42 -14.40 -7.78 34.14
CA GLU A 42 -15.39 -8.88 34.18
C GLU A 42 -16.90 -8.61 34.26
N SER A 43 -17.61 -9.17 33.26
CA SER A 43 -18.84 -10.02 33.31
C SER A 43 -19.84 -9.59 32.22
N LYS A 44 -20.67 -10.40 31.55
CA LYS A 44 -20.84 -11.85 31.28
C LYS A 44 -22.21 -11.98 30.52
N SER A 45 -22.24 -12.66 29.37
CA SER A 45 -23.38 -13.43 28.75
C SER A 45 -24.68 -12.66 28.36
N THR A 46 -25.60 -13.02 27.44
CA THR A 46 -25.95 -14.15 26.53
C THR A 46 -27.12 -13.60 25.64
N ASP A 47 -27.26 -13.80 24.33
CA ASP A 47 -27.85 -14.93 23.58
C ASP A 47 -29.13 -14.55 22.77
N SER A 48 -29.26 -15.18 21.60
CA SER A 48 -30.50 -15.59 20.88
C SER A 48 -31.25 -14.72 19.83
N LYS A 49 -31.38 -15.37 18.65
CA LYS A 49 -32.51 -15.44 17.68
C LYS A 49 -32.76 -14.25 16.74
N LYS A 50 -33.23 -14.38 15.48
CA LYS A 50 -33.68 -15.48 14.60
C LYS A 50 -33.78 -14.89 13.16
N GLU A 51 -33.24 -15.60 12.16
CA GLU A 51 -33.83 -16.02 10.85
C GLU A 51 -34.79 -15.13 10.02
N ASP A 52 -34.76 -15.44 8.71
CA ASP A 52 -35.79 -15.23 7.66
C ASP A 52 -35.65 -13.92 6.85
N SER A 53 -35.76 -13.85 5.51
CA SER A 53 -36.12 -14.83 4.50
C SER A 53 -35.65 -14.36 3.10
N LEU A 54 -35.52 -15.31 2.18
CA LEU A 54 -35.35 -15.11 0.73
C LEU A 54 -36.54 -14.33 0.14
N SER A 55 -36.29 -13.52 -0.90
CA SER A 55 -37.24 -13.41 -2.02
C SER A 55 -36.56 -12.96 -3.30
N VAL A 56 -36.71 -13.84 -4.28
CA VAL A 56 -36.41 -13.74 -5.69
C VAL A 56 -37.40 -12.79 -6.36
N ALA A 57 -36.92 -11.90 -7.24
CA ALA A 57 -37.76 -11.29 -8.28
C ALA A 57 -37.02 -11.35 -9.62
N LYS A 58 -37.51 -12.25 -10.47
CA LYS A 58 -37.21 -12.42 -11.88
C LYS A 58 -37.97 -11.34 -12.67
N GLY A 59 -37.33 -10.74 -13.67
CA GLY A 59 -37.96 -9.85 -14.65
C GLY A 59 -37.08 -9.73 -15.89
N GLU A 60 -37.48 -10.42 -16.95
CA GLU A 60 -36.88 -10.49 -18.29
C GLU A 60 -37.02 -9.18 -19.10
N ASP A 61 -36.00 -8.95 -19.93
CA ASP A 61 -35.98 -8.48 -21.32
C ASP A 61 -36.66 -7.16 -21.73
N THR A 62 -35.83 -6.27 -22.30
CA THR A 62 -36.17 -5.56 -23.55
C THR A 62 -34.91 -5.31 -24.40
N ASN A 63 -34.92 -5.86 -25.61
CA ASN A 63 -34.01 -5.56 -26.72
C ASN A 63 -34.10 -4.08 -27.13
N SER A 64 -33.02 -3.51 -27.67
CA SER A 64 -33.01 -2.88 -29.01
C SER A 64 -31.63 -2.34 -29.44
N SER A 65 -31.14 -2.89 -30.55
CA SER A 65 -30.48 -2.25 -31.70
C SER A 65 -29.29 -1.29 -31.53
N SER A 66 -28.13 -1.80 -31.95
CA SER A 66 -27.18 -1.21 -32.93
C SER A 66 -27.36 0.24 -33.42
N SER A 67 -26.26 1.01 -33.39
CA SER A 67 -25.64 1.57 -34.61
C SER A 67 -24.28 2.23 -34.34
N SER A 68 -23.39 1.97 -35.29
CA SER A 68 -22.08 2.56 -35.57
C SER A 68 -22.07 4.07 -35.76
N SER A 69 -20.95 4.73 -35.42
CA SER A 69 -20.36 5.84 -36.21
C SER A 69 -18.93 6.12 -35.77
N GLN A 70 -18.00 6.05 -36.71
CA GLN A 70 -16.68 6.67 -36.67
C GLN A 70 -16.83 8.20 -36.56
N GLN A 71 -15.93 8.88 -35.83
CA GLN A 71 -15.20 9.99 -36.45
C GLN A 71 -13.95 10.39 -35.67
N SER A 72 -12.87 10.47 -36.43
CA SER A 72 -11.60 11.09 -36.12
C SER A 72 -11.75 12.59 -35.88
N SER A 73 -10.97 13.12 -34.95
CA SER A 73 -10.46 14.50 -35.07
C SER A 73 -9.10 14.60 -34.38
N SER A 74 -8.09 14.72 -35.24
CA SER A 74 -6.75 15.18 -34.92
C SER A 74 -6.84 16.56 -34.28
N SER A 75 -6.12 16.77 -33.19
CA SER A 75 -5.79 18.11 -32.71
C SER A 75 -4.33 18.12 -32.30
N ASN A 76 -3.51 18.64 -33.21
CA ASN A 76 -2.18 19.14 -32.91
C ASN A 76 -2.34 20.25 -31.89
N ASN A 77 -1.74 20.09 -30.71
CA ASN A 77 -1.41 21.24 -29.88
C ASN A 77 0.10 21.38 -29.84
N SER A 78 0.54 22.54 -30.32
CA SER A 78 1.93 22.97 -30.38
C SER A 78 2.43 23.21 -28.97
N THR A 79 3.32 22.35 -28.47
CA THR A 79 4.05 22.63 -27.24
C THR A 79 5.17 23.61 -27.55
N SER A 80 4.92 24.88 -27.25
CA SER A 80 5.93 25.91 -27.09
C SER A 80 6.95 25.45 -26.04
N SER A 81 8.17 25.19 -26.47
CA SER A 81 9.33 24.91 -25.62
C SER A 81 9.72 26.18 -24.87
N ASN A 82 9.10 26.42 -23.72
CA ASN A 82 9.61 27.37 -22.75
C ASN A 82 10.53 26.61 -21.78
N SER A 83 11.83 26.62 -22.07
CA SER A 83 12.86 26.16 -21.14
C SER A 83 12.97 27.19 -20.00
N SER A 84 12.01 27.14 -19.09
CA SER A 84 12.15 27.72 -17.76
C SER A 84 12.24 26.56 -16.81
N THR A 85 13.31 26.53 -16.01
CA THR A 85 13.49 25.68 -14.82
C THR A 85 12.44 26.08 -13.76
N GLY A 86 11.18 26.09 -14.14
CA GLY A 86 10.02 26.43 -13.33
C GLY A 86 9.52 25.17 -12.63
N LYS A 87 9.11 25.34 -11.38
CA LYS A 87 8.49 24.28 -10.59
C LYS A 87 7.31 23.69 -11.35
N VAL A 88 7.19 22.37 -11.33
CA VAL A 88 6.08 21.66 -11.95
C VAL A 88 4.87 21.79 -11.03
N THR A 89 3.87 22.57 -11.42
CA THR A 89 2.67 22.85 -10.62
C THR A 89 1.41 22.58 -11.42
N GLY A 90 0.34 22.10 -10.78
CA GLY A 90 -0.96 21.89 -11.42
C GLY A 90 -1.82 20.88 -10.67
N SER A 91 -3.12 20.83 -10.97
CA SER A 91 -4.07 19.89 -10.33
C SER A 91 -3.65 18.43 -10.51
N ASP A 92 -3.07 18.09 -11.67
CA ASP A 92 -2.64 16.73 -11.98
C ASP A 92 -1.42 16.32 -11.16
N VAL A 93 -0.52 17.27 -10.88
CA VAL A 93 0.66 17.08 -10.03
C VAL A 93 0.24 16.87 -8.58
N GLU A 94 -0.67 17.70 -8.06
CA GLU A 94 -1.17 17.57 -6.69
C GLU A 94 -1.95 16.27 -6.49
N ARG A 95 -2.79 15.89 -7.46
CA ARG A 95 -3.49 14.60 -7.44
C ARG A 95 -2.52 13.44 -7.43
N TYR A 96 -1.50 13.46 -8.30
CA TYR A 96 -0.47 12.44 -8.36
C TYR A 96 0.30 12.30 -7.04
N LYS A 97 0.69 13.42 -6.41
CA LYS A 97 1.33 13.43 -5.09
C LYS A 97 0.41 12.83 -4.02
N ALA A 98 -0.86 13.23 -3.99
CA ALA A 98 -1.84 12.71 -3.05
C ALA A 98 -2.07 11.20 -3.22
N ASP A 99 -2.14 10.71 -4.47
CA ASP A 99 -2.31 9.29 -4.76
C ASP A 99 -1.10 8.46 -4.33
N ILE A 100 0.12 8.99 -4.47
CA ILE A 100 1.35 8.38 -3.93
C ILE A 100 1.26 8.30 -2.40
N ILE A 101 1.00 9.42 -1.73
CA ILE A 101 0.96 9.48 -0.26
C ILE A 101 -0.08 8.51 0.28
N ASN A 102 -1.31 8.55 -0.26
CA ASN A 102 -2.39 7.69 0.19
C ASN A 102 -2.03 6.19 0.02
N SER A 103 -1.49 5.82 -1.14
CA SER A 103 -1.09 4.42 -1.39
C SER A 103 0.06 3.99 -0.48
N ALA A 104 1.03 4.87 -0.24
CA ALA A 104 2.15 4.59 0.63
C ALA A 104 1.69 4.43 2.09
N THR A 105 0.86 5.34 2.61
CA THR A 105 0.23 5.22 3.93
C THR A 105 -0.54 3.92 4.09
N GLN A 106 -1.30 3.49 3.07
CA GLN A 106 -1.99 2.20 3.12
C GLN A 106 -1.03 1.00 3.23
N ILE A 107 0.12 1.04 2.56
CA ILE A 107 1.16 0.01 2.71
C ILE A 107 1.71 0.04 4.13
N GLU A 108 2.05 1.22 4.66
CA GLU A 108 2.55 1.41 6.03
C GLU A 108 1.55 0.89 7.08
N ASP A 109 0.28 1.25 6.97
CA ASP A 109 -0.77 0.80 7.91
C ASP A 109 -0.94 -0.72 7.85
N THR A 110 -0.84 -1.30 6.65
CA THR A 110 -0.87 -2.77 6.48
C THR A 110 0.35 -3.42 7.14
N MET A 111 1.53 -2.79 7.06
CA MET A 111 2.73 -3.27 7.74
C MET A 111 2.58 -3.22 9.27
N LYS A 112 2.08 -2.11 9.83
CA LYS A 112 1.77 -2.01 11.27
C LYS A 112 0.74 -3.05 11.71
N LEU A 113 -0.27 -3.33 10.88
CA LEU A 113 -1.23 -4.39 11.14
C LEU A 113 -0.56 -5.77 11.19
N ILE A 114 0.34 -6.06 10.25
CA ILE A 114 1.10 -7.32 10.24
C ILE A 114 1.94 -7.47 11.50
N GLU A 115 2.62 -6.41 11.94
CA GLU A 115 3.38 -6.38 13.19
C GLU A 115 2.46 -6.70 14.39
N GLY A 116 1.32 -6.01 14.50
CA GLY A 116 0.34 -6.26 15.56
C GLY A 116 -0.23 -7.70 15.57
N ILE A 117 -0.43 -8.30 14.39
CA ILE A 117 -0.84 -9.71 14.28
C ILE A 117 0.29 -10.63 14.74
N ALA A 118 1.53 -10.35 14.30
CA ALA A 118 2.70 -11.15 14.61
C ALA A 118 2.98 -11.19 16.12
N ASP A 119 2.83 -10.05 16.79
CA ASP A 119 3.09 -9.88 18.22
C ASP A 119 1.91 -10.26 19.13
N SER A 120 0.75 -10.63 18.56
CA SER A 120 -0.44 -10.95 19.36
C SER A 120 -0.25 -12.21 20.23
N ASP A 121 -0.32 -12.09 21.56
CA ASP A 121 -0.22 -13.24 22.47
C ASP A 121 -1.47 -14.13 22.50
N VAL A 122 -2.58 -13.66 21.94
CA VAL A 122 -3.88 -14.35 21.98
C VAL A 122 -4.11 -15.21 20.72
N LYS A 123 -3.52 -14.82 19.59
CA LYS A 123 -3.70 -15.52 18.31
C LYS A 123 -2.81 -16.76 18.23
N SER A 124 -3.40 -17.89 17.84
CA SER A 124 -2.64 -19.09 17.51
C SER A 124 -1.74 -18.86 16.29
N TYR A 125 -0.66 -19.62 16.15
CA TYR A 125 0.23 -19.54 14.99
C TYR A 125 -0.52 -19.66 13.65
N LYS A 126 -1.50 -20.58 13.57
CA LYS A 126 -2.30 -20.78 12.36
C LYS A 126 -3.12 -19.54 11.99
N GLN A 127 -3.69 -18.87 12.99
CA GLN A 127 -4.41 -17.59 12.78
C GLN A 127 -3.44 -16.49 12.35
N LYS A 128 -2.31 -16.34 13.06
CA LYS A 128 -1.28 -15.35 12.68
C LYS A 128 -0.81 -15.53 11.25
N LYS A 129 -0.43 -16.76 10.85
CA LYS A 129 -0.01 -17.08 9.49
C LYS A 129 -1.07 -16.67 8.47
N SER A 130 -2.33 -17.08 8.68
CA SER A 130 -3.43 -16.79 7.76
C SER A 130 -3.71 -15.29 7.62
N GLU A 131 -3.73 -14.56 8.73
CA GLU A 131 -4.01 -13.13 8.73
C GLU A 131 -2.85 -12.31 8.15
N VAL A 132 -1.60 -12.65 8.48
CA VAL A 132 -0.43 -12.01 7.88
C VAL A 132 -0.39 -12.25 6.37
N GLN A 133 -0.64 -13.48 5.92
CA GLN A 133 -0.71 -13.79 4.49
C GLN A 133 -1.79 -12.98 3.76
N LEU A 134 -2.96 -12.80 4.38
CA LEU A 134 -4.03 -11.96 3.85
C LEU A 134 -3.59 -10.48 3.75
N SER A 135 -2.99 -9.95 4.83
CA SER A 135 -2.48 -8.58 4.86
C SER A 135 -1.37 -8.34 3.82
N LEU A 136 -0.45 -9.29 3.64
CA LEU A 136 0.57 -9.24 2.59
C LEU A 136 -0.06 -9.19 1.19
N GLY A 137 -1.14 -9.93 0.95
CA GLY A 137 -1.92 -9.84 -0.28
C GLY A 137 -2.50 -8.44 -0.51
N GLY A 138 -3.03 -7.82 0.54
CA GLY A 138 -3.50 -6.43 0.50
C GLY A 138 -2.39 -5.43 0.18
N ALA A 139 -1.25 -5.51 0.87
CA ALA A 139 -0.09 -4.66 0.61
C ALA A 139 0.42 -4.79 -0.83
N LYS A 140 0.47 -6.01 -1.37
CA LYS A 140 0.86 -6.28 -2.76
C LYS A 140 -0.11 -5.65 -3.77
N ALA A 141 -1.42 -5.67 -3.48
CA ALA A 141 -2.41 -5.00 -4.32
C ALA A 141 -2.21 -3.48 -4.33
N THR A 142 -1.96 -2.87 -3.16
CA THR A 142 -1.68 -1.43 -3.05
C THR A 142 -0.37 -1.04 -3.75
N ALA A 143 0.69 -1.84 -3.61
CA ALA A 143 1.94 -1.64 -4.36
C ALA A 143 1.72 -1.70 -5.88
N THR A 144 0.86 -2.61 -6.35
CA THR A 144 0.48 -2.71 -7.76
C THR A 144 -0.27 -1.47 -8.24
N LYS A 145 -1.16 -0.91 -7.41
CA LYS A 145 -1.85 0.36 -7.70
C LYS A 145 -0.84 1.50 -7.84
N LEU A 146 0.09 1.62 -6.90
CA LEU A 146 1.12 2.66 -6.87
C LEU A 146 2.07 2.56 -8.09
N LYS A 147 2.48 1.34 -8.44
CA LYS A 147 3.26 1.03 -9.65
C LYS A 147 2.57 1.54 -10.92
N ASN A 148 1.24 1.45 -10.99
CA ASN A 148 0.47 1.75 -12.19
C ASN A 148 -0.11 3.17 -12.19
N LEU A 149 0.28 4.04 -11.25
CA LEU A 149 -0.14 5.43 -11.30
C LEU A 149 0.30 6.11 -12.60
N GLN A 150 -0.60 6.93 -13.12
CA GLN A 150 -0.32 7.77 -14.27
C GLN A 150 0.35 9.05 -13.79
N ALA A 151 1.61 9.21 -14.15
CA ALA A 151 2.39 10.39 -13.79
C ALA A 151 2.21 11.52 -14.82
N PRO A 152 2.23 12.79 -14.37
CA PRO A 152 2.41 13.93 -15.26
C PRO A 152 3.68 13.78 -16.11
N PRO A 153 3.72 14.33 -17.34
CA PRO A 153 4.86 14.21 -18.24
C PRO A 153 6.21 14.55 -17.60
N GLU A 154 6.24 15.56 -16.74
CA GLU A 154 7.42 16.10 -16.08
C GLU A 154 7.96 15.18 -14.96
N LEU A 155 7.14 14.22 -14.51
CA LEU A 155 7.43 13.28 -13.42
C LEU A 155 7.51 11.82 -13.87
N GLN A 156 7.56 11.56 -15.18
CA GLN A 156 7.67 10.17 -15.70
C GLN A 156 8.96 9.48 -15.24
N GLY A 157 10.07 10.22 -15.10
CA GLY A 157 11.33 9.68 -14.59
C GLY A 157 11.22 9.22 -13.14
N GLU A 158 10.57 10.01 -12.29
CA GLU A 158 10.27 9.67 -10.90
C GLU A 158 9.34 8.46 -10.82
N GLN A 159 8.32 8.40 -11.68
CA GLN A 159 7.41 7.26 -11.72
C GLN A 159 8.08 5.97 -12.16
N ALA A 160 9.10 6.03 -13.01
CA ALA A 160 9.90 4.85 -13.36
C ALA A 160 10.65 4.28 -12.14
N LYS A 161 11.17 5.15 -11.26
CA LYS A 161 11.78 4.72 -10.00
C LYS A 161 10.76 4.16 -9.01
N ILE A 162 9.59 4.80 -8.89
CA ILE A 162 8.48 4.28 -8.07
C ILE A 162 8.06 2.90 -8.57
N LYS A 163 7.96 2.69 -9.88
CA LYS A 163 7.66 1.37 -10.47
C LYS A 163 8.65 0.30 -10.04
N GLN A 164 9.96 0.56 -10.18
CA GLN A 164 11.01 -0.37 -9.75
C GLN A 164 10.94 -0.65 -8.24
N SER A 165 10.72 0.38 -7.43
CA SER A 165 10.52 0.24 -6.00
C SER A 165 9.33 -0.68 -5.67
N MET A 166 8.17 -0.46 -6.31
CA MET A 166 6.98 -1.25 -6.08
C MET A 166 7.10 -2.70 -6.57
N GLU A 167 7.92 -2.97 -7.59
CA GLU A 167 8.28 -4.32 -7.99
C GLU A 167 9.08 -5.02 -6.90
N LEU A 168 10.08 -4.35 -6.33
CA LEU A 168 10.87 -4.89 -5.21
C LEU A 168 10.03 -5.11 -3.95
N TYR A 169 9.08 -4.22 -3.64
CA TYR A 169 8.13 -4.42 -2.55
C TYR A 169 7.17 -5.58 -2.83
N ALA A 170 6.67 -5.73 -4.06
CA ALA A 170 5.83 -6.86 -4.44
C ALA A 170 6.58 -8.20 -4.31
N ASP A 171 7.86 -8.23 -4.69
CA ASP A 171 8.75 -9.39 -4.50
C ASP A 171 9.00 -9.66 -3.01
N CYS A 172 9.24 -8.61 -2.21
CA CYS A 172 9.36 -8.71 -0.76
C CYS A 172 8.13 -9.36 -0.14
N PHE A 173 6.92 -8.87 -0.47
CA PHE A 173 5.68 -9.43 0.05
C PHE A 173 5.46 -10.88 -0.38
N GLN A 174 5.83 -11.23 -1.62
CA GLN A 174 5.76 -12.61 -2.08
C GLN A 174 6.75 -13.51 -1.34
N LEU A 175 7.99 -13.06 -1.13
CA LEU A 175 8.99 -13.80 -0.37
C LEU A 175 8.56 -14.02 1.08
N LEU A 176 7.96 -13.01 1.72
CA LEU A 176 7.39 -13.14 3.06
C LEU A 176 6.21 -14.12 3.10
N PHE A 177 5.33 -14.06 2.10
CA PHE A 177 4.22 -15.00 1.97
C PHE A 177 4.70 -16.44 1.87
N ASP A 178 5.65 -16.68 0.96
CA ASP A 178 6.27 -17.99 0.73
C ASP A 178 7.06 -18.48 1.96
N ALA A 179 7.80 -17.59 2.62
CA ALA A 179 8.57 -17.90 3.83
C ALA A 179 7.66 -18.38 4.96
N LEU A 180 6.50 -17.74 5.14
CA LEU A 180 5.49 -18.18 6.09
C LEU A 180 4.83 -19.50 5.67
N ASP A 181 4.69 -19.73 4.36
CA ASP A 181 4.05 -20.94 3.88
C ASP A 181 4.92 -22.18 4.04
N GLN A 182 6.17 -22.06 3.59
CA GLN A 182 7.16 -23.13 3.50
C GLN A 182 8.07 -23.20 4.73
N GLU A 183 7.89 -22.27 5.68
CA GLU A 183 8.75 -22.08 6.84
C GLU A 183 10.24 -21.80 6.49
N ASP A 184 10.47 -21.12 5.36
CA ASP A 184 11.80 -20.88 4.77
C ASP A 184 12.43 -19.56 5.25
N GLU A 185 13.47 -19.67 6.10
CA GLU A 185 14.20 -18.50 6.63
C GLU A 185 15.05 -17.80 5.57
N SER A 186 15.49 -18.50 4.52
CA SER A 186 16.29 -17.89 3.46
C SER A 186 15.47 -16.87 2.68
N LYS A 187 14.19 -17.19 2.42
CA LYS A 187 13.23 -16.26 1.79
C LYS A 187 12.93 -15.06 2.68
N MET A 188 12.84 -15.28 3.99
CA MET A 188 12.72 -14.21 4.97
C MET A 188 13.90 -13.23 4.86
N HIS A 189 15.13 -13.74 4.79
CA HIS A 189 16.32 -12.90 4.65
C HIS A 189 16.40 -12.20 3.30
N GLN A 190 16.06 -12.90 2.20
CA GLN A 190 16.00 -12.29 0.87
C GLN A 190 14.98 -11.14 0.80
N SER A 191 13.86 -11.26 1.50
CA SER A 191 12.85 -10.20 1.56
C SER A 191 13.42 -8.89 2.16
N LEU A 192 14.38 -8.99 3.07
CA LEU A 192 15.05 -7.84 3.67
C LEU A 192 15.89 -7.08 2.64
N SER A 193 16.62 -7.78 1.76
CA SER A 193 17.37 -7.11 0.71
C SER A 193 16.45 -6.37 -0.26
N LYS A 194 15.33 -7.00 -0.64
CA LYS A 194 14.31 -6.37 -1.52
C LYS A 194 13.71 -5.11 -0.92
N VAL A 195 13.44 -5.14 0.38
CA VAL A 195 12.85 -4.00 1.07
C VAL A 195 13.82 -2.82 1.21
N GLN A 196 15.10 -3.10 1.40
CA GLN A 196 16.16 -2.08 1.45
C GLN A 196 16.41 -1.44 0.09
N GLU A 197 16.46 -2.24 -0.97
CA GLU A 197 16.61 -1.74 -2.34
C GLU A 197 15.39 -0.92 -2.78
N GLY A 198 14.18 -1.43 -2.49
CA GLY A 198 12.92 -0.77 -2.84
C GLY A 198 12.74 0.56 -2.11
N SER A 199 13.07 0.62 -0.82
CA SER A 199 12.96 1.84 -0.02
C SER A 199 13.90 2.94 -0.50
N LYS A 200 15.15 2.59 -0.83
CA LYS A 200 16.11 3.55 -1.41
C LYS A 200 15.56 4.20 -2.68
N LEU A 201 15.04 3.39 -3.61
CA LEU A 201 14.47 3.90 -4.86
C LEU A 201 13.22 4.78 -4.63
N PHE A 202 12.38 4.40 -3.66
CA PHE A 202 11.20 5.18 -3.30
C PHE A 202 11.57 6.54 -2.72
N GLU A 203 12.53 6.56 -1.79
CA GLU A 203 13.01 7.78 -1.14
C GLU A 203 13.67 8.73 -2.15
N GLU A 204 14.49 8.21 -3.07
CA GLU A 204 15.06 9.01 -4.16
C GLU A 204 13.98 9.62 -5.05
N ALA A 205 12.94 8.86 -5.39
CA ALA A 205 11.83 9.35 -6.19
C ALA A 205 11.04 10.43 -5.44
N ALA A 206 10.68 10.18 -4.18
CA ALA A 206 9.95 11.12 -3.34
C ALA A 206 10.70 12.46 -3.16
N LYS A 207 12.01 12.41 -2.89
CA LYS A 207 12.86 13.61 -2.80
C LYS A 207 12.93 14.38 -4.12
N SER A 208 13.03 13.68 -5.25
CA SER A 208 13.03 14.31 -6.57
C SER A 208 11.69 14.99 -6.88
N ILE A 209 10.57 14.31 -6.59
CA ILE A 209 9.22 14.90 -6.72
C ILE A 209 9.10 16.16 -5.86
N GLY A 210 9.50 16.08 -4.59
CA GLY A 210 9.49 17.23 -3.69
C GLY A 210 10.30 18.41 -4.25
N SER A 211 11.51 18.16 -4.73
CA SER A 211 12.40 19.20 -5.29
C SER A 211 11.87 19.82 -6.58
N LYS A 212 11.11 19.07 -7.39
CA LYS A 212 10.53 19.55 -8.66
C LYS A 212 9.20 20.28 -8.49
N THR A 213 8.49 20.04 -7.39
CA THR A 213 7.09 20.47 -7.23
C THR A 213 6.88 21.44 -6.06
N ASN A 214 7.82 21.55 -5.12
CA ASN A 214 7.74 22.45 -3.97
C ASN A 214 8.55 23.73 -4.16
#